data_AF-A0A962FJE9-F1
#
_entry.id   AF-A0A962FJE9-F1
#
_cell.length_a   1.000
_cell.length_b   1.000
_cell.length_c   1.000
_cell.angle_alpha   90.00
_cell.angle_beta   90.00
_cell.angle_gamma   90.00
#
_symmetry.space_group_name_H-M   'P 1'
#
loop_
_entity.id
_entity.type
_entity.pdbx_description
1 polymer ?
#
loop_
_entity_poly.entity_id
_entity_poly.type
_entity_poly.pdbx_seq_one_letter_code
_entity_poly.pdbx_strand_id
1 'polypeptide(L)'
;LVGSPGIAQAALALFDDPKMGVVLPQHLFEIRGILNWGYDYELARGLMRKMGVEIDKNRVLEFPSGSMFWGRSAAIRGLLDLGLRFDGFPEESGQVDGTLAHAIERIVLMAAEARGYEWLKIVRRDLYPLGATVLQVAGPKDIADGRLKVFQPCLAAVDTEVAPYARQQKETRPIAAYPSRNPRPRLNLLVPSVNPLQTFGGVATALRLFDTWADALGPAFDKRIVVTDAEIEPAGYAALPGYAPTPFVASHDAAARALVDASERGVGRLDLRDRDIFVATAWWTAGLVRDVERERARFFGGARPFLYLVQDDEPNFYGWSSKYALAEATYRDGADIIAVINSEELYAAMTAKYAFRRAFCLPYELNAEIAGLLAPRARERTILVYGRQTVHRNGFELICAALTRWQQRDPIRASRWEIAFLGESFVDELVYPVQNARIEGKVALADYADRLSRASVGVSLMFSPHPSYPPLEMAQAGLTVIANSFPGKDLRARCPSIVALDDPTPENLSRAIEQAVAGAEPNIGAVTPHVALTPLALPGPRADADEIVALLREAAQ
;
A
#
# COMPACT_ATOMS: atom_id res chain seq x y z
N LEU A 1 -28.51 23.74 25.43
CA LEU A 1 -27.60 24.70 24.75
C LEU A 1 -27.46 26.04 25.46
N VAL A 2 -28.53 26.63 26.03
CA VAL A 2 -28.47 27.90 26.80
C VAL A 2 -29.22 27.77 28.15
N GLY A 3 -29.26 26.55 28.70
CA GLY A 3 -30.14 26.24 29.85
C GLY A 3 -29.65 26.74 31.20
N SER A 4 -28.39 27.18 31.30
CA SER A 4 -27.81 27.82 32.48
C SER A 4 -26.51 28.56 32.11
N PRO A 5 -26.03 29.51 32.93
CA PRO A 5 -24.74 30.16 32.72
C PRO A 5 -23.59 29.15 32.56
N GLY A 6 -23.57 28.08 33.35
CA GLY A 6 -22.55 27.03 33.26
C GLY A 6 -22.56 26.27 31.92
N ILE A 7 -23.74 25.98 31.37
CA ILE A 7 -23.85 25.34 30.05
C ILE A 7 -23.35 26.27 28.94
N ALA A 8 -23.71 27.56 29.02
CA ALA A 8 -23.25 28.56 28.05
C ALA A 8 -21.73 28.74 28.11
N GLN A 9 -21.14 28.85 29.32
CA GLN A 9 -19.69 28.91 29.52
C GLN A 9 -18.98 27.66 28.98
N ALA A 10 -19.51 26.47 29.25
CA ALA A 10 -18.94 25.22 28.71
C ALA A 10 -18.97 25.18 27.18
N ALA A 11 -20.07 25.61 26.55
CA ALA A 11 -20.17 25.68 25.10
C ALA A 11 -19.20 26.71 24.51
N LEU A 12 -19.05 27.89 25.14
CA LEU A 12 -18.09 28.91 24.71
C LEU A 12 -16.64 28.46 24.88
N ALA A 13 -16.30 27.75 25.96
CA ALA A 13 -14.95 27.23 26.19
C ALA A 13 -14.51 26.23 25.10
N LEU A 14 -15.44 25.51 24.46
CA LEU A 14 -15.11 24.66 23.30
C LEU A 14 -14.61 25.48 22.10
N PHE A 15 -14.97 26.76 21.99
CA PHE A 15 -14.51 27.64 20.92
C PHE A 15 -13.17 28.32 21.21
N ASP A 16 -12.56 28.09 22.39
CA ASP A 16 -11.14 28.42 22.61
C ASP A 16 -10.25 27.61 21.67
N ASP A 17 -10.74 26.46 21.21
CA ASP A 17 -10.17 25.72 20.10
C ASP A 17 -10.51 26.42 18.76
N PRO A 18 -9.51 26.90 18.01
CA PRO A 18 -9.73 27.58 16.73
C PRO A 18 -10.34 26.66 15.67
N LYS A 19 -10.18 25.34 15.80
CA LYS A 19 -10.77 24.34 14.89
C LYS A 19 -12.23 24.02 15.22
N MET A 20 -12.73 24.40 16.40
CA MET A 20 -14.14 24.22 16.72
C MET A 20 -15.01 25.18 15.89
N GLY A 21 -15.87 24.59 15.05
CA GLY A 21 -16.79 25.30 14.17
C GLY A 21 -18.22 25.29 14.67
N VAL A 22 -18.71 24.15 15.14
CA VAL A 22 -20.12 23.98 15.57
C VAL A 22 -20.21 23.19 16.87
N VAL A 23 -21.00 23.68 17.82
CA VAL A 23 -21.37 22.96 19.05
C VAL A 23 -22.88 22.81 19.08
N LEU A 24 -23.36 21.58 19.14
CA LEU A 24 -24.78 21.23 19.04
C LEU A 24 -25.18 20.30 20.21
N PRO A 25 -26.48 20.19 20.55
CA PRO A 25 -26.90 19.25 21.59
C PRO A 25 -26.88 17.85 20.99
N GLN A 26 -26.63 16.83 21.81
CA GLN A 26 -26.99 15.47 21.42
C GLN A 26 -28.49 15.41 21.10
N HIS A 27 -28.86 14.60 20.11
CA HIS A 27 -30.27 14.40 19.77
C HIS A 27 -31.05 13.93 20.98
N LEU A 28 -32.33 14.31 21.01
CA LEU A 28 -33.30 13.64 21.84
C LEU A 28 -33.29 12.14 21.49
N PHE A 29 -33.24 11.28 22.51
CA PHE A 29 -32.93 9.87 22.29
C PHE A 29 -33.98 9.18 21.39
N GLU A 30 -35.23 9.61 21.54
CA GLU A 30 -36.42 9.13 20.84
C GLU A 30 -36.39 9.43 19.34
N ILE A 31 -35.70 10.49 18.90
CA ILE A 31 -35.64 10.87 17.48
C ILE A 31 -34.42 10.32 16.75
N ARG A 32 -33.44 9.74 17.47
CA ARG A 32 -32.19 9.27 16.86
C ARG A 32 -32.40 8.24 15.75
N GLY A 33 -33.40 7.37 15.91
CA GLY A 33 -33.71 6.32 14.94
C GLY A 33 -34.42 6.78 13.67
N ILE A 34 -34.90 8.03 13.63
CA ILE A 34 -35.64 8.59 12.49
C ILE A 34 -34.86 9.67 11.73
N LEU A 35 -33.61 9.97 12.13
CA LEU A 35 -32.75 10.90 11.40
C LEU A 35 -32.38 10.31 10.04
N ASN A 36 -32.82 10.96 8.97
CA ASN A 36 -32.56 10.51 7.61
C ASN A 36 -32.59 11.68 6.61
N TRP A 37 -32.12 11.42 5.40
CA TRP A 37 -32.08 12.42 4.33
C TRP A 37 -33.47 12.88 3.86
N GLY A 38 -34.49 12.05 4.04
CA GLY A 38 -35.85 12.34 3.60
C GLY A 38 -35.91 12.73 2.13
N TYR A 39 -36.67 13.78 1.82
CA TYR A 39 -36.76 14.38 0.50
C TYR A 39 -35.71 15.47 0.24
N ASP A 40 -34.83 15.76 1.21
CA ASP A 40 -33.91 16.92 1.13
C ASP A 40 -32.59 16.64 0.44
N TYR A 41 -32.24 15.38 0.20
CA TYR A 41 -30.91 15.03 -0.31
C TYR A 41 -30.53 15.77 -1.60
N GLU A 42 -31.45 15.93 -2.55
CA GLU A 42 -31.14 16.60 -3.82
C GLU A 42 -30.90 18.11 -3.64
N LEU A 43 -31.66 18.75 -2.75
CA LEU A 43 -31.46 20.15 -2.38
C LEU A 43 -30.13 20.32 -1.62
N ALA A 44 -29.89 19.47 -0.62
CA ALA A 44 -28.65 19.44 0.16
C ALA A 44 -27.42 19.23 -0.74
N ARG A 45 -27.47 18.26 -1.66
CA ARG A 45 -26.42 18.01 -2.65
C ARG A 45 -26.20 19.22 -3.55
N GLY A 46 -27.26 19.88 -3.99
CA GLY A 46 -27.17 21.12 -4.77
C GLY A 46 -26.48 22.25 -4.02
N LEU A 47 -26.77 22.42 -2.72
CA LEU A 47 -26.10 23.41 -1.87
C LEU A 47 -24.62 23.07 -1.64
N MET A 48 -24.30 21.81 -1.31
CA MET A 48 -22.92 21.38 -1.11
C MET A 48 -22.08 21.54 -2.39
N ARG A 49 -22.63 21.22 -3.57
CA ARG A 49 -21.96 21.41 -4.86
C ARG A 49 -21.62 22.89 -5.11
N LYS A 50 -22.51 23.82 -4.76
CA LYS A 50 -22.23 25.26 -4.85
C LYS A 50 -21.08 25.69 -3.92
N MET A 51 -20.84 24.96 -2.83
CA MET A 51 -19.71 25.15 -1.93
C MET A 51 -18.45 24.36 -2.37
N GLY A 52 -18.47 23.71 -3.54
CA GLY A 52 -17.35 22.94 -4.07
C GLY A 52 -17.18 21.54 -3.48
N VAL A 53 -18.21 21.00 -2.83
CA VAL A 53 -18.18 19.69 -2.17
C VAL A 53 -19.24 18.77 -2.76
N GLU A 54 -18.82 17.61 -3.24
CA GLU A 54 -19.74 16.53 -3.62
C GLU A 54 -20.06 15.66 -2.41
N ILE A 55 -21.33 15.34 -2.25
CA ILE A 55 -21.84 14.42 -1.22
C ILE A 55 -22.64 13.29 -1.88
N ASP A 56 -22.69 12.16 -1.18
CA ASP A 56 -23.48 10.98 -1.54
C ASP A 56 -24.40 10.58 -0.37
N LYS A 57 -25.42 9.74 -0.65
CA LYS A 57 -26.41 9.31 0.36
C LYS A 57 -25.83 8.40 1.44
N ASN A 58 -24.66 7.80 1.20
CA ASN A 58 -24.06 6.79 2.06
C ASN A 58 -23.12 7.40 3.11
N ARG A 59 -22.89 8.70 3.07
CA ARG A 59 -22.15 9.42 4.11
C ARG A 59 -22.90 9.46 5.42
N VAL A 60 -22.17 9.65 6.52
CA VAL A 60 -22.78 9.92 7.82
C VAL A 60 -23.59 11.19 7.73
N LEU A 61 -24.88 11.04 7.98
CA LEU A 61 -25.79 12.15 8.15
C LEU A 61 -25.87 12.48 9.64
N GLU A 62 -25.31 13.64 9.97
CA GLU A 62 -25.32 14.21 11.31
C GLU A 62 -25.53 15.72 11.18
N PHE A 63 -26.41 16.26 12.03
CA PHE A 63 -26.89 17.64 11.92
C PHE A 63 -27.57 18.11 13.22
N PRO A 64 -27.63 19.42 13.50
CA PRO A 64 -28.33 19.93 14.67
C PRO A 64 -29.85 19.75 14.51
N SER A 65 -30.40 18.63 14.97
CA SER A 65 -31.85 18.36 14.92
C SER A 65 -32.64 19.45 15.64
N GLY A 66 -33.49 20.17 14.92
CA GLY A 66 -34.21 21.35 15.40
C GLY A 66 -33.47 22.67 15.16
N SER A 67 -32.40 22.65 14.36
CA SER A 67 -31.59 23.80 13.95
C SER A 67 -30.98 24.59 15.12
N MET A 68 -30.80 23.94 16.27
CA MET A 68 -30.24 24.54 17.48
C MET A 68 -28.75 24.23 17.60
N PHE A 69 -27.89 25.24 17.42
CA PHE A 69 -26.44 25.10 17.59
C PHE A 69 -25.78 26.44 17.90
N TRP A 70 -24.57 26.38 18.45
CA TRP A 70 -23.63 27.49 18.46
C TRP A 70 -22.64 27.28 17.32
N GLY A 71 -22.33 28.33 16.56
CA GLY A 71 -21.46 28.21 15.39
C GLY A 71 -20.53 29.40 15.25
N ARG A 72 -19.26 29.11 14.93
CA ARG A 72 -18.33 30.13 14.45
C ARG A 72 -18.77 30.57 13.05
N SER A 73 -18.96 31.86 12.84
CA SER A 73 -19.38 32.40 11.53
C SER A 73 -18.43 32.00 10.39
N ALA A 74 -17.12 31.88 10.68
CA ALA A 74 -16.13 31.39 9.72
C ALA A 74 -16.34 29.92 9.30
N ALA A 75 -16.94 29.08 10.15
CA ALA A 75 -17.20 27.67 9.87
C ALA A 75 -18.36 27.48 8.90
N ILE A 76 -19.46 28.22 9.09
CA ILE A 76 -20.62 28.15 8.19
C ILE A 76 -20.56 29.15 7.03
N ARG A 77 -19.43 29.84 6.85
CA ARG A 77 -19.30 30.92 5.87
C ARG A 77 -19.63 30.49 4.43
N GLY A 78 -19.28 29.25 4.07
CA GLY A 78 -19.60 28.68 2.76
C GLY A 78 -21.11 28.69 2.46
N LEU A 79 -21.93 28.43 3.48
CA LEU A 79 -23.39 28.50 3.37
C LEU A 79 -23.87 29.96 3.28
N LEU A 80 -23.30 30.85 4.08
CA LEU A 80 -23.66 32.28 4.10
C LEU A 80 -23.34 32.99 2.77
N ASP A 81 -22.28 32.55 2.09
CA ASP A 81 -21.85 33.11 0.80
C ASP A 81 -22.67 32.61 -0.39
N LEU A 82 -23.60 31.66 -0.20
CA LEU A 82 -24.49 31.18 -1.28
C LEU A 82 -25.52 32.21 -1.74
N GLY A 83 -25.68 33.32 -1.01
CA GLY A 83 -26.63 34.39 -1.37
C GLY A 83 -28.08 33.91 -1.40
N LEU A 84 -28.44 32.97 -0.51
CA LEU A 84 -29.80 32.46 -0.41
C LEU A 84 -30.77 33.60 -0.10
N ARG A 85 -31.86 33.66 -0.86
CA ARG A 85 -32.88 34.70 -0.77
C ARG A 85 -34.14 34.14 -0.15
N PHE A 86 -34.92 35.01 0.49
CA PHE A 86 -36.17 34.61 1.15
C PHE A 86 -37.18 34.00 0.17
N ASP A 87 -37.19 34.46 -1.09
CA ASP A 87 -38.01 33.90 -2.18
C ASP A 87 -37.67 32.44 -2.55
N GLY A 88 -36.52 31.92 -2.11
CA GLY A 88 -36.13 30.51 -2.26
C GLY A 88 -36.71 29.59 -1.19
N PHE A 89 -37.35 30.12 -0.15
CA PHE A 89 -38.01 29.35 0.90
C PHE A 89 -39.51 29.23 0.57
N PRO A 90 -40.09 28.02 0.55
CA PRO A 90 -41.52 27.85 0.30
C PRO A 90 -42.35 28.49 1.43
N GLU A 91 -43.56 28.98 1.11
CA GLU A 91 -44.51 29.47 2.11
C GLU A 91 -44.84 28.38 3.13
N GLU A 92 -44.91 28.73 4.41
CA GLU A 92 -45.21 27.77 5.47
C GLU A 92 -46.66 27.25 5.37
N SER A 93 -46.81 26.01 4.94
CA SER A 93 -48.10 25.32 4.73
C SER A 93 -48.14 23.97 5.43
N GLY A 94 -47.40 23.82 6.53
CA GLY A 94 -47.28 22.57 7.29
C GLY A 94 -46.37 21.52 6.63
N GLN A 95 -45.43 21.94 5.78
CA GLN A 95 -44.44 21.03 5.21
C GLN A 95 -43.55 20.46 6.32
N VAL A 96 -43.46 19.14 6.39
CA VAL A 96 -42.68 18.42 7.41
C VAL A 96 -41.27 18.04 6.95
N ASP A 97 -40.96 18.16 5.65
CA ASP A 97 -39.68 17.77 5.04
C ASP A 97 -39.53 18.34 3.61
N GLY A 98 -38.37 18.22 2.97
CA GLY A 98 -38.21 18.50 1.53
C GLY A 98 -38.17 19.99 1.17
N THR A 99 -37.72 20.84 2.09
CA THR A 99 -37.67 22.29 1.90
C THR A 99 -36.23 22.80 1.95
N LEU A 100 -36.00 24.02 1.46
CA LEU A 100 -34.68 24.65 1.56
C LEU A 100 -34.19 24.75 3.01
N ALA A 101 -35.09 25.01 3.97
CA ALA A 101 -34.74 25.08 5.39
C ALA A 101 -34.24 23.73 5.94
N HIS A 102 -34.94 22.64 5.60
CA HIS A 102 -34.57 21.28 5.99
C HIS A 102 -33.26 20.82 5.34
N ALA A 103 -33.05 21.18 4.07
CA ALA A 103 -31.79 20.94 3.38
C ALA A 103 -30.62 21.69 4.02
N ILE A 104 -30.82 22.95 4.43
CA ILE A 104 -29.81 23.73 5.15
C ILE A 104 -29.47 23.08 6.49
N GLU A 105 -30.49 22.69 7.28
CA GLU A 105 -30.30 22.03 8.58
C GLU A 105 -29.39 20.81 8.45
N ARG A 106 -29.67 19.94 7.48
CA ARG A 106 -28.94 18.67 7.24
C ARG A 106 -27.48 18.86 6.84
N ILE A 107 -27.09 20.03 6.32
CA ILE A 107 -25.74 20.26 5.80
C ILE A 107 -24.88 21.18 6.68
N VAL A 108 -25.40 21.72 7.81
CA VAL A 108 -24.64 22.68 8.64
C VAL A 108 -23.27 22.14 9.04
N LEU A 109 -23.20 20.88 9.48
CA LEU A 109 -21.95 20.25 9.90
C LEU A 109 -21.03 19.95 8.72
N MET A 110 -21.59 19.49 7.61
CA MET A 110 -20.84 19.27 6.36
C MET A 110 -20.24 20.58 5.82
N ALA A 111 -20.98 21.69 5.90
CA ALA A 111 -20.50 23.01 5.51
C ALA A 111 -19.36 23.51 6.41
N ALA A 112 -19.40 23.20 7.72
CA ALA A 112 -18.31 23.48 8.64
C ALA A 112 -17.06 22.64 8.30
N GLU A 113 -17.23 21.34 8.08
CA GLU A 113 -16.14 20.43 7.72
C GLU A 113 -15.49 20.77 6.37
N ALA A 114 -16.29 21.21 5.39
CA ALA A 114 -15.80 21.67 4.09
C ALA A 114 -14.79 22.82 4.19
N ARG A 115 -14.78 23.53 5.32
CA ARG A 115 -13.87 24.64 5.62
C ARG A 115 -12.80 24.28 6.65
N GLY A 116 -12.64 22.99 6.96
CA GLY A 116 -11.63 22.47 7.88
C GLY A 116 -11.95 22.74 9.36
N TYR A 117 -13.23 22.96 9.70
CA TYR A 117 -13.70 23.05 11.07
C TYR A 117 -14.30 21.73 11.54
N GLU A 118 -14.21 21.49 12.85
CA GLU A 118 -14.79 20.35 13.53
C GLU A 118 -16.10 20.75 14.24
N TRP A 119 -16.79 19.75 14.77
CA TRP A 119 -17.99 19.97 15.57
C TRP A 119 -18.07 18.99 16.74
N LEU A 120 -18.78 19.37 17.80
CA LEU A 120 -18.98 18.53 18.98
C LEU A 120 -20.41 18.57 19.49
N LYS A 121 -20.90 17.38 19.86
CA LYS A 121 -22.16 17.21 20.57
C LYS A 121 -21.95 17.34 22.07
N ILE A 122 -22.80 18.13 22.72
CA ILE A 122 -22.84 18.23 24.18
C ILE A 122 -24.17 17.72 24.72
N VAL A 123 -24.13 17.12 25.91
CA VAL A 123 -25.33 16.58 26.56
C VAL A 123 -25.21 16.65 28.06
N ARG A 124 -26.36 16.80 28.73
CA ARG A 124 -26.48 16.64 30.17
C ARG A 124 -26.62 15.16 30.49
N ARG A 125 -25.68 14.62 31.28
CA ARG A 125 -25.65 13.19 31.62
C ARG A 125 -26.94 12.72 32.32
N ASP A 126 -27.54 13.58 33.14
CA ASP A 126 -28.80 13.31 33.85
C ASP A 126 -30.03 13.31 32.93
N LEU A 127 -29.92 13.86 31.72
CA LEU A 127 -31.01 13.94 30.74
C LEU A 127 -30.84 12.96 29.57
N TYR A 128 -29.77 12.16 29.54
CA TYR A 128 -29.51 11.22 28.46
C TYR A 128 -29.64 9.78 28.97
N PRO A 129 -30.52 8.95 28.38
CA PRO A 129 -30.82 7.62 28.90
C PRO A 129 -29.61 6.66 28.85
N LEU A 130 -28.62 6.96 27.99
CA LEU A 130 -27.36 6.21 27.90
C LEU A 130 -26.22 6.96 28.59
N GLY A 131 -26.40 7.30 29.87
CA GLY A 131 -25.43 8.09 30.64
C GLY A 131 -24.01 7.49 30.73
N ALA A 132 -23.84 6.18 30.51
CA ALA A 132 -22.54 5.51 30.43
C ALA A 132 -21.77 5.80 29.13
N THR A 133 -22.46 6.27 28.09
CA THR A 133 -21.85 6.65 26.79
C THR A 133 -21.44 8.13 26.74
N VAL A 134 -21.69 8.87 27.81
CA VAL A 134 -21.37 10.29 27.91
C VAL A 134 -19.99 10.45 28.54
N LEU A 135 -19.06 11.05 27.80
CA LEU A 135 -17.75 11.40 28.33
C LEU A 135 -17.89 12.57 29.32
N GLN A 136 -17.36 12.39 30.53
CA GLN A 136 -17.29 13.48 31.50
C GLN A 136 -16.12 14.39 31.18
N VAL A 137 -16.36 15.70 31.23
CA VAL A 137 -15.36 16.73 31.01
C VAL A 137 -15.24 17.55 32.28
N ALA A 138 -14.13 17.39 33.00
CA ALA A 138 -13.78 18.19 34.16
C ALA A 138 -12.84 19.36 33.79
N GLY A 139 -12.08 19.22 32.69
CA GLY A 139 -11.26 20.29 32.16
C GLY A 139 -10.81 20.09 30.70
N PRO A 140 -9.98 21.00 30.16
CA PRO A 140 -9.56 20.98 28.75
C PRO A 140 -8.88 19.69 28.28
N LYS A 141 -8.15 19.01 29.17
CA LYS A 141 -7.47 17.75 28.84
C LYS A 141 -8.46 16.64 28.47
N ASP A 142 -9.58 16.54 29.20
CA ASP A 142 -10.61 15.53 28.93
C ASP A 142 -11.27 15.74 27.57
N ILE A 143 -11.35 17.00 27.11
CA ILE A 143 -11.82 17.32 25.76
C ILE A 143 -10.82 16.82 24.73
N ALA A 144 -9.52 17.08 24.91
CA ALA A 144 -8.50 16.60 23.99
C ALA A 144 -8.46 15.07 23.86
N ASP A 145 -8.52 14.37 25.00
CA ASP A 145 -8.47 12.90 25.08
C ASP A 145 -9.79 12.24 24.65
N GLY A 146 -10.91 12.91 24.88
CA GLY A 146 -12.26 12.40 24.63
C GLY A 146 -12.82 12.73 23.25
N ARG A 147 -12.43 13.88 22.65
CA ARG A 147 -12.94 14.40 21.37
C ARG A 147 -12.91 13.34 20.27
N LEU A 148 -11.76 12.70 20.10
CA LEU A 148 -11.53 11.75 19.01
C LEU A 148 -12.42 10.49 19.13
N LYS A 149 -12.93 10.19 20.33
CA LYS A 149 -13.84 9.06 20.57
C LYS A 149 -15.29 9.34 20.16
N VAL A 150 -15.65 10.62 19.98
CA VAL A 150 -17.04 11.05 19.76
C VAL A 150 -17.24 11.86 18.49
N PHE A 151 -16.18 12.45 17.95
CA PHE A 151 -16.23 13.14 16.67
C PHE A 151 -16.25 12.10 15.54
N GLN A 152 -17.12 12.29 14.54
CA GLN A 152 -17.20 11.43 13.37
C GLN A 152 -17.50 12.32 12.16
N PRO A 153 -16.50 12.67 11.33
CA PRO A 153 -16.72 13.62 10.26
C PRO A 153 -17.82 13.14 9.30
N CYS A 154 -18.79 14.01 9.00
CA CYS A 154 -19.87 13.77 8.06
C CYS A 154 -19.35 13.63 6.63
N LEU A 155 -18.27 14.32 6.29
CA LEU A 155 -17.68 14.26 4.97
C LEU A 155 -16.71 13.08 4.81
N ALA A 156 -16.25 12.44 5.87
CA ALA A 156 -15.35 11.29 5.75
C ALA A 156 -16.04 10.04 5.17
N ALA A 157 -15.24 9.21 4.51
CA ALA A 157 -15.66 7.86 4.19
C ALA A 157 -15.99 7.13 5.51
N VAL A 158 -17.19 6.58 5.59
CA VAL A 158 -17.73 5.93 6.78
C VAL A 158 -17.74 4.42 6.59
N ASP A 159 -17.96 3.66 7.66
CA ASP A 159 -17.90 2.18 7.70
C ASP A 159 -18.91 1.48 6.77
N THR A 160 -19.65 2.23 5.95
CA THR A 160 -20.87 1.77 5.33
C THR A 160 -20.70 1.54 3.83
N GLU A 161 -20.73 0.24 3.53
CA GLU A 161 -20.80 -0.43 2.24
C GLU A 161 -19.48 -0.55 1.46
N VAL A 162 -18.84 -1.71 1.64
CA VAL A 162 -17.86 -2.23 0.69
C VAL A 162 -18.53 -2.32 -0.68
N ALA A 163 -18.07 -1.47 -1.60
CA ALA A 163 -18.53 -1.45 -2.98
C ALA A 163 -18.51 -2.88 -3.55
N PRO A 164 -19.48 -3.28 -4.39
CA PRO A 164 -19.59 -4.68 -4.84
C PRO A 164 -18.28 -5.26 -5.41
N TYR A 165 -17.50 -4.46 -6.14
CA TYR A 165 -16.20 -4.90 -6.67
C TYR A 165 -15.17 -5.17 -5.55
N ALA A 166 -15.14 -4.34 -4.51
CA ALA A 166 -14.21 -4.48 -3.37
C ALA A 166 -14.58 -5.67 -2.45
N ARG A 167 -15.76 -6.27 -2.64
CA ARG A 167 -16.11 -7.57 -2.02
C ARG A 167 -15.35 -8.72 -2.67
N GLN A 168 -15.14 -8.64 -3.99
CA GLN A 168 -14.42 -9.64 -4.79
C GLN A 168 -12.91 -9.36 -4.84
N GLN A 169 -12.52 -8.09 -4.91
CA GLN A 169 -11.13 -7.62 -4.91
C GLN A 169 -10.83 -6.97 -3.57
N LYS A 170 -10.63 -7.80 -2.54
CA LYS A 170 -10.47 -7.36 -1.15
C LYS A 170 -9.33 -6.37 -0.98
N GLU A 171 -8.26 -6.51 -1.77
CA GLU A 171 -7.10 -5.63 -1.76
C GLU A 171 -7.46 -4.17 -2.11
N THR A 172 -8.53 -3.96 -2.87
CA THR A 172 -9.02 -2.63 -3.29
C THR A 172 -10.02 -1.99 -2.31
N ARG A 173 -10.31 -2.64 -1.17
CA ARG A 173 -11.20 -2.06 -0.14
C ARG A 173 -10.62 -0.73 0.36
N PRO A 174 -11.40 0.37 0.37
CA PRO A 174 -10.91 1.66 0.83
C PRO A 174 -10.38 1.62 2.27
N ILE A 175 -9.40 2.46 2.58
CA ILE A 175 -8.97 2.73 3.96
C ILE A 175 -9.75 3.95 4.43
N ALA A 176 -10.68 3.74 5.35
CA ALA A 176 -11.37 4.84 5.99
C ALA A 176 -10.41 5.61 6.91
N ALA A 177 -10.55 6.93 6.94
CA ALA A 177 -9.57 7.84 7.51
C ALA A 177 -10.17 8.78 8.56
N TYR A 178 -9.31 9.30 9.43
CA TYR A 178 -9.71 10.19 10.52
C TYR A 178 -8.67 11.29 10.76
N PRO A 179 -9.03 12.57 10.97
CA PRO A 179 -8.04 13.62 11.14
C PRO A 179 -7.38 13.60 12.53
N SER A 180 -6.06 13.50 12.55
CA SER A 180 -5.21 13.69 13.72
C SER A 180 -4.74 15.14 13.82
N ARG A 181 -4.60 15.62 15.06
CA ARG A 181 -4.01 16.93 15.37
C ARG A 181 -2.53 16.87 15.70
N ASN A 182 -1.90 15.70 15.57
CA ASN A 182 -0.47 15.58 15.79
C ASN A 182 0.29 16.33 14.67
N PRO A 183 1.05 17.39 14.99
CA PRO A 183 1.70 18.23 14.00
C PRO A 183 3.00 17.62 13.46
N ARG A 184 3.47 16.51 14.04
CA ARG A 184 4.73 15.88 13.65
C ARG A 184 4.60 15.25 12.27
N PRO A 185 5.56 15.49 11.36
CA PRO A 185 5.57 14.82 10.08
C PRO A 185 5.78 13.32 10.26
N ARG A 186 5.23 12.53 9.34
CA ARG A 186 5.30 11.08 9.43
C ARG A 186 5.40 10.43 8.05
N LEU A 187 6.30 9.45 7.94
CA LEU A 187 6.44 8.62 6.75
C LEU A 187 5.61 7.34 6.94
N ASN A 188 4.76 7.03 5.95
CA ASN A 188 3.81 5.92 6.00
C ASN A 188 4.11 4.93 4.88
N LEU A 189 4.50 3.70 5.22
CA LEU A 189 4.66 2.61 4.26
C LEU A 189 3.38 1.78 4.21
N LEU A 190 2.79 1.61 3.03
CA LEU A 190 1.71 0.65 2.81
C LEU A 190 2.29 -0.59 2.13
N VAL A 191 2.15 -1.74 2.80
CA VAL A 191 2.63 -3.04 2.32
C VAL A 191 1.55 -4.12 2.50
N PRO A 192 1.46 -5.11 1.60
CA PRO A 192 0.47 -6.19 1.75
C PRO A 192 0.64 -7.02 3.02
N SER A 193 1.88 -7.28 3.43
CA SER A 193 2.21 -8.14 4.57
C SER A 193 3.58 -7.79 5.13
N VAL A 194 3.78 -8.08 6.42
CA VAL A 194 5.09 -8.07 7.08
C VAL A 194 5.47 -9.46 7.61
N ASN A 195 4.65 -10.48 7.36
CA ASN A 195 4.88 -11.83 7.88
C ASN A 195 6.11 -12.47 7.20
N PRO A 196 7.07 -13.07 7.94
CA PRO A 196 8.33 -13.58 7.38
C PRO A 196 8.19 -14.58 6.23
N LEU A 197 7.11 -15.37 6.22
CA LEU A 197 6.82 -16.34 5.16
C LEU A 197 6.26 -15.69 3.89
N GLN A 198 5.85 -14.43 3.93
CA GLN A 198 5.26 -13.70 2.80
C GLN A 198 6.14 -12.51 2.35
N THR A 199 7.11 -12.11 3.19
CA THR A 199 8.13 -11.11 2.83
C THR A 199 9.15 -11.74 1.89
N PHE A 200 8.88 -11.62 0.59
CA PHE A 200 9.80 -11.96 -0.50
C PHE A 200 10.03 -10.75 -1.41
N GLY A 201 11.21 -10.67 -2.02
CA GLY A 201 11.52 -9.74 -3.10
C GLY A 201 11.16 -8.28 -2.78
N GLY A 202 10.09 -7.79 -3.43
CA GLY A 202 9.64 -6.39 -3.37
C GLY A 202 9.29 -5.88 -1.98
N VAL A 203 8.65 -6.69 -1.12
CA VAL A 203 8.27 -6.26 0.24
C VAL A 203 9.52 -6.08 1.13
N ALA A 204 10.47 -7.01 1.06
CA ALA A 204 11.73 -6.89 1.80
C ALA A 204 12.54 -5.67 1.33
N THR A 205 12.56 -5.41 0.01
CA THR A 205 13.17 -4.20 -0.56
C THR A 205 12.48 -2.93 -0.06
N ALA A 206 11.15 -2.93 -0.01
CA ALA A 206 10.38 -1.79 0.48
C ALA A 206 10.64 -1.48 1.96
N LEU A 207 10.66 -2.49 2.83
CA LEU A 207 10.98 -2.32 4.25
C LEU A 207 12.39 -1.74 4.44
N ARG A 208 13.39 -2.29 3.74
CA ARG A 208 14.78 -1.81 3.79
C ARG A 208 14.91 -0.35 3.34
N LEU A 209 14.33 -0.01 2.19
CA LEU A 209 14.38 1.37 1.66
C LEU A 209 13.63 2.34 2.57
N PHE A 210 12.46 1.94 3.08
CA PHE A 210 11.69 2.73 4.02
C PHE A 210 12.49 3.02 5.30
N ASP A 211 13.13 2.02 5.90
CA ASP A 211 13.97 2.23 7.08
C ASP A 211 15.16 3.16 6.76
N THR A 212 15.81 2.98 5.59
CA THR A 212 16.90 3.84 5.13
C THR A 212 16.47 5.31 5.03
N TRP A 213 15.36 5.59 4.34
CA TRP A 213 14.85 6.96 4.21
C TRP A 213 14.37 7.51 5.55
N ALA A 214 13.72 6.69 6.36
CA ALA A 214 13.20 7.11 7.64
C ALA A 214 14.32 7.40 8.66
N ASP A 215 15.46 6.70 8.59
CA ASP A 215 16.64 7.02 9.40
C ASP A 215 17.32 8.31 8.92
N ALA A 216 17.43 8.53 7.61
CA ALA A 216 17.96 9.77 7.04
C ALA A 216 17.05 11.01 7.28
N LEU A 217 15.74 10.81 7.40
CA LEU A 217 14.80 11.84 7.85
C LEU A 217 15.01 12.22 9.34
N GLY A 218 15.56 11.30 10.13
CA GLY A 218 15.89 11.51 11.53
C GLY A 218 14.69 11.57 12.48
N PRO A 219 14.91 11.89 13.77
CA PRO A 219 13.90 11.81 14.82
C PRO A 219 12.78 12.86 14.73
N ALA A 220 12.88 13.80 13.78
CA ALA A 220 11.81 14.76 13.50
C ALA A 220 10.60 14.11 12.83
N PHE A 221 10.80 12.97 12.16
CA PHE A 221 9.75 12.22 11.48
C PHE A 221 9.36 11.00 12.31
N ASP A 222 8.05 10.83 12.49
CA ASP A 222 7.49 9.56 12.95
C ASP A 222 7.40 8.57 11.78
N LYS A 223 7.28 7.27 12.10
CA LYS A 223 7.25 6.18 11.13
C LYS A 223 5.98 5.36 11.34
N ARG A 224 5.30 4.98 10.26
CA ARG A 224 4.19 4.03 10.33
C ARG A 224 4.25 3.03 9.20
N ILE A 225 4.10 1.76 9.53
CA ILE A 225 3.88 0.68 8.57
C ILE A 225 2.41 0.29 8.68
N VAL A 226 1.70 0.29 7.55
CA VAL A 226 0.29 -0.10 7.44
C VAL A 226 0.22 -1.35 6.59
N VAL A 227 -0.26 -2.44 7.19
CA VAL A 227 -0.39 -3.73 6.54
C VAL A 227 -1.79 -3.86 5.93
N THR A 228 -1.89 -4.17 4.63
CA THR A 228 -3.15 -4.05 3.88
C THR A 228 -3.81 -5.36 3.48
N ASP A 229 -3.16 -6.53 3.59
CA ASP A 229 -3.71 -7.75 2.98
C ASP A 229 -3.68 -8.96 3.91
N ALA A 230 -2.57 -9.18 4.61
CA ALA A 230 -2.43 -10.28 5.55
C ALA A 230 -2.45 -9.78 7.00
N GLU A 231 -3.26 -10.42 7.84
CA GLU A 231 -3.23 -10.21 9.28
C GLU A 231 -1.81 -10.41 9.80
N ILE A 232 -1.36 -9.53 10.69
CA ILE A 232 -0.01 -9.58 11.23
C ILE A 232 0.07 -10.71 12.25
N GLU A 233 0.85 -11.74 11.93
CA GLU A 233 1.09 -12.86 12.82
C GLU A 233 2.08 -12.48 13.93
N PRO A 234 2.15 -13.24 15.05
CA PRO A 234 3.14 -13.00 16.11
C PRO A 234 4.60 -12.89 15.59
N ALA A 235 4.95 -13.67 14.58
CA ALA A 235 6.27 -13.60 13.94
C ALA A 235 6.49 -12.30 13.15
N GLY A 236 5.44 -11.72 12.56
CA GLY A 236 5.49 -10.41 11.89
C GLY A 236 5.75 -9.28 12.89
N TYR A 237 5.08 -9.29 14.04
CA TYR A 237 5.38 -8.35 15.14
C TYR A 237 6.81 -8.51 15.67
N ALA A 238 7.25 -9.76 15.86
CA ALA A 238 8.59 -10.06 16.35
C ALA A 238 9.70 -9.61 15.39
N ALA A 239 9.44 -9.58 14.07
CA ALA A 239 10.37 -9.10 13.06
C ALA A 239 10.54 -7.57 13.06
N LEU A 240 9.62 -6.82 13.70
CA LEU A 240 9.61 -5.36 13.76
C LEU A 240 9.54 -4.85 15.21
N PRO A 241 10.49 -5.24 16.10
CA PRO A 241 10.40 -4.95 17.54
C PRO A 241 10.47 -3.46 17.89
N GLY A 242 10.96 -2.62 16.96
CA GLY A 242 11.01 -1.17 17.10
C GLY A 242 9.70 -0.44 16.77
N TYR A 243 8.66 -1.15 16.34
CA TYR A 243 7.36 -0.59 16.01
C TYR A 243 6.32 -1.01 17.05
N ALA A 244 5.57 -0.04 17.60
CA ALA A 244 4.50 -0.31 18.54
C ALA A 244 3.27 -0.87 17.80
N PRO A 245 2.74 -2.04 18.20
CA PRO A 245 1.46 -2.53 17.70
C PRO A 245 0.37 -1.49 17.98
N THR A 246 -0.24 -0.97 16.92
CA THR A 246 -1.22 0.11 16.99
C THR A 246 -2.51 -0.37 16.34
N PRO A 247 -3.62 -0.47 17.09
CA PRO A 247 -4.87 -0.98 16.53
C PRO A 247 -5.44 -0.03 15.47
N PHE A 248 -6.09 -0.60 14.45
CA PHE A 248 -6.72 0.13 13.34
C PHE A 248 -8.05 0.77 13.75
N VAL A 249 -8.00 1.68 14.70
CA VAL A 249 -9.14 2.41 15.27
C VAL A 249 -8.78 3.88 15.43
N ALA A 250 -9.76 4.77 15.26
CA ALA A 250 -9.55 6.21 15.41
C ALA A 250 -9.07 6.57 16.82
N SER A 251 -8.32 7.67 16.95
CA SER A 251 -7.81 8.23 18.21
C SER A 251 -6.51 7.63 18.76
N HIS A 252 -5.81 6.78 17.99
CA HIS A 252 -4.62 6.06 18.46
C HIS A 252 -3.35 6.53 17.75
N ASP A 253 -3.11 7.85 17.76
CA ASP A 253 -1.97 8.49 17.10
C ASP A 253 -0.87 8.99 18.06
N ALA A 254 -0.43 8.11 18.97
CA ALA A 254 0.55 8.44 20.00
C ALA A 254 1.97 7.86 19.73
N ALA A 255 2.07 6.80 18.93
CA ALA A 255 3.34 6.12 18.71
C ALA A 255 4.21 6.84 17.66
N ALA A 256 5.48 7.06 17.99
CA ALA A 256 6.47 7.59 17.05
C ALA A 256 6.87 6.56 15.97
N ARG A 257 6.74 5.27 16.27
CA ARG A 257 6.90 4.14 15.34
C ARG A 257 5.70 3.22 15.51
N ALA A 258 4.80 3.21 14.54
CA ALA A 258 3.54 2.46 14.61
C ALA A 258 3.51 1.32 13.59
N LEU A 259 3.05 0.14 13.99
CA LEU A 259 2.69 -0.95 13.10
C LEU A 259 1.18 -1.15 13.19
N VAL A 260 0.47 -0.89 12.09
CA VAL A 260 -0.98 -0.93 12.01
C VAL A 260 -1.40 -2.08 11.10
N ASP A 261 -2.22 -2.98 11.63
CA ASP A 261 -2.89 -4.01 10.85
C ASP A 261 -4.20 -3.46 10.30
N ALA A 262 -4.23 -3.18 9.00
CA ALA A 262 -5.40 -2.74 8.25
C ALA A 262 -5.80 -3.79 7.19
N SER A 263 -5.51 -5.07 7.43
CA SER A 263 -5.86 -6.17 6.53
C SER A 263 -7.37 -6.40 6.46
N GLU A 264 -8.07 -6.27 7.59
CA GLU A 264 -9.53 -6.20 7.65
C GLU A 264 -9.98 -4.73 7.77
N ARG A 265 -10.80 -4.30 6.80
CA ARG A 265 -11.24 -2.90 6.64
C ARG A 265 -12.75 -2.73 6.68
N GLY A 266 -13.49 -3.79 7.01
CA GLY A 266 -14.94 -3.70 7.26
C GLY A 266 -15.28 -2.84 8.48
N VAL A 267 -14.32 -2.67 9.39
CA VAL A 267 -14.41 -1.75 10.54
C VAL A 267 -13.06 -1.08 10.75
N GLY A 268 -13.05 0.15 11.24
CA GLY A 268 -11.83 0.83 11.68
C GLY A 268 -11.44 2.05 10.84
N ARG A 269 -10.42 2.76 11.32
CA ARG A 269 -9.98 4.04 10.74
C ARG A 269 -8.48 4.23 10.88
N LEU A 270 -7.86 4.85 9.88
CA LEU A 270 -6.49 5.33 9.95
C LEU A 270 -6.44 6.80 10.37
N ASP A 271 -5.69 7.12 11.43
CA ASP A 271 -5.43 8.51 11.78
C ASP A 271 -4.48 9.16 10.75
N LEU A 272 -4.90 10.26 10.12
CA LEU A 272 -4.14 11.04 9.15
C LEU A 272 -3.67 12.35 9.76
N ARG A 273 -2.39 12.65 9.65
CA ARG A 273 -1.81 13.93 10.06
C ARG A 273 -1.77 14.88 8.87
N ASP A 274 -1.77 16.17 9.17
CA ASP A 274 -1.55 17.17 8.13
C ASP A 274 -0.26 16.85 7.39
N ARG A 275 0.86 16.50 8.05
CA ARG A 275 2.18 16.30 7.44
C ARG A 275 2.54 14.81 7.20
N ASP A 276 1.54 13.98 6.90
CA ASP A 276 1.76 12.61 6.45
C ASP A 276 2.32 12.58 5.01
N ILE A 277 3.28 11.69 4.76
CA ILE A 277 3.75 11.32 3.42
C ILE A 277 3.66 9.80 3.28
N PHE A 278 3.31 9.34 2.08
CA PHE A 278 3.02 7.94 1.82
C PHE A 278 4.03 7.31 0.86
N VAL A 279 4.31 6.03 1.09
CA VAL A 279 5.10 5.14 0.25
C VAL A 279 4.22 3.95 -0.12
N ALA A 280 3.90 3.82 -1.40
CA ALA A 280 3.18 2.69 -1.99
C ALA A 280 4.15 1.62 -2.51
N THR A 281 3.65 0.39 -2.65
CA THR A 281 4.45 -0.79 -3.02
C THR A 281 3.78 -1.65 -4.07
N ALA A 282 2.58 -2.15 -3.81
CA ALA A 282 1.76 -2.86 -4.79
C ALA A 282 0.79 -1.87 -5.48
N TRP A 283 0.27 -2.24 -6.64
CA TRP A 283 -0.64 -1.36 -7.40
C TRP A 283 -1.87 -0.97 -6.58
N TRP A 284 -2.46 -1.88 -5.82
CA TRP A 284 -3.61 -1.53 -4.99
C TRP A 284 -3.21 -0.58 -3.86
N THR A 285 -2.01 -0.70 -3.27
CA THR A 285 -1.58 0.25 -2.23
C THR A 285 -1.33 1.65 -2.80
N ALA A 286 -0.89 1.78 -4.05
CA ALA A 286 -0.83 3.07 -4.72
C ALA A 286 -2.22 3.70 -4.93
N GLY A 287 -3.22 2.88 -5.30
CA GLY A 287 -4.62 3.33 -5.34
C GLY A 287 -5.11 3.80 -3.97
N LEU A 288 -4.86 3.02 -2.91
CA LEU A 288 -5.24 3.37 -1.54
C LEU A 288 -4.56 4.64 -1.04
N VAL A 289 -3.28 4.85 -1.38
CA VAL A 289 -2.55 6.08 -1.03
C VAL A 289 -3.22 7.31 -1.64
N ARG A 290 -3.66 7.24 -2.90
CA ARG A 290 -4.40 8.36 -3.52
C ARG A 290 -5.70 8.68 -2.82
N ASP A 291 -6.45 7.65 -2.45
CA ASP A 291 -7.71 7.83 -1.72
C ASP A 291 -7.46 8.46 -0.35
N VAL A 292 -6.44 7.98 0.36
CA VAL A 292 -6.02 8.52 1.66
C VAL A 292 -5.48 9.95 1.56
N GLU A 293 -4.70 10.28 0.52
CA GLU A 293 -4.22 11.66 0.30
C GLU A 293 -5.36 12.60 -0.06
N ARG A 294 -6.39 12.13 -0.78
CA ARG A 294 -7.60 12.92 -1.05
C ARG A 294 -8.35 13.24 0.25
N GLU A 295 -8.45 12.28 1.17
CA GLU A 295 -9.03 12.50 2.50
C GLU A 295 -8.16 13.47 3.33
N ARG A 296 -6.83 13.31 3.31
CA ARG A 296 -5.87 14.21 3.97
C ARG A 296 -6.02 15.64 3.45
N ALA A 297 -6.03 15.82 2.13
CA ALA A 297 -6.25 17.09 1.44
C ALA A 297 -7.60 17.71 1.80
N ARG A 298 -8.66 16.91 1.99
CA ARG A 298 -9.95 17.45 2.45
C ARG A 298 -9.88 17.95 3.90
N PHE A 299 -9.19 17.23 4.79
CA PHE A 299 -9.08 17.62 6.20
C PHE A 299 -8.19 18.85 6.43
N PHE A 300 -7.10 18.96 5.68
CA PHE A 300 -6.03 19.91 5.97
C PHE A 300 -5.71 20.88 4.81
N GLY A 301 -6.24 20.64 3.62
CA GLY A 301 -5.92 21.39 2.40
C GLY A 301 -4.63 20.93 1.73
N GLY A 302 -4.41 21.41 0.50
CA GLY A 302 -3.23 21.09 -0.31
C GLY A 302 -3.25 19.67 -0.91
N ALA A 303 -2.34 19.40 -1.83
CA ALA A 303 -2.14 18.09 -2.44
C ALA A 303 -0.64 17.80 -2.50
N ARG A 304 -0.24 16.56 -2.27
CA ARG A 304 1.17 16.17 -2.22
C ARG A 304 1.47 14.97 -3.08
N PRO A 305 2.70 14.88 -3.63
CA PRO A 305 3.13 13.66 -4.26
C PRO A 305 3.37 12.57 -3.22
N PHE A 306 3.31 11.32 -3.65
CA PHE A 306 3.68 10.15 -2.85
C PHE A 306 4.79 9.36 -3.56
N LEU A 307 5.53 8.57 -2.79
CA LEU A 307 6.54 7.67 -3.35
C LEU A 307 5.88 6.37 -3.77
N TYR A 308 6.22 5.88 -4.95
CA TYR A 308 5.76 4.56 -5.39
C TYR A 308 6.97 3.69 -5.75
N LEU A 309 7.17 2.64 -4.94
CA LEU A 309 8.16 1.59 -5.17
C LEU A 309 7.66 0.61 -6.25
N VAL A 310 7.93 0.90 -7.51
CA VAL A 310 7.51 0.08 -8.65
C VAL A 310 8.45 -1.12 -8.80
N GLN A 311 7.96 -2.31 -8.47
CA GLN A 311 8.76 -3.55 -8.49
C GLN A 311 8.62 -4.35 -9.79
N ASP A 312 7.55 -4.11 -10.56
CA ASP A 312 7.27 -4.78 -11.83
C ASP A 312 6.21 -3.99 -12.63
N ASP A 313 5.95 -4.38 -13.88
CA ASP A 313 4.76 -3.93 -14.63
C ASP A 313 3.55 -4.76 -14.18
N GLU A 314 3.04 -4.45 -12.99
CA GLU A 314 2.00 -5.19 -12.28
C GLU A 314 0.69 -5.49 -13.07
N PRO A 315 0.24 -4.68 -14.06
CA PRO A 315 -0.82 -5.06 -14.98
C PRO A 315 -0.62 -6.44 -15.62
N ASN A 316 0.62 -6.79 -15.96
CA ASN A 316 0.96 -8.05 -16.60
C ASN A 316 0.84 -9.27 -15.66
N PHE A 317 0.55 -9.07 -14.36
CA PHE A 317 0.18 -10.17 -13.47
C PHE A 317 -1.19 -10.75 -13.81
N TYR A 318 -1.97 -10.06 -14.65
CA TYR A 318 -3.33 -10.42 -14.99
C TYR A 318 -3.50 -10.44 -16.51
N GLY A 319 -4.32 -11.37 -17.01
CA GLY A 319 -4.92 -11.20 -18.35
C GLY A 319 -5.87 -9.98 -18.37
N TRP A 320 -6.32 -9.56 -19.56
CA TRP A 320 -7.26 -8.44 -19.71
C TRP A 320 -8.49 -8.62 -18.83
N SER A 321 -8.59 -7.78 -17.80
CA SER A 321 -9.54 -7.92 -16.69
C SER A 321 -9.67 -6.60 -15.93
N SER A 322 -10.58 -6.54 -14.95
CA SER A 322 -10.68 -5.39 -14.05
C SER A 322 -9.38 -5.13 -13.27
N LYS A 323 -8.69 -6.18 -12.80
CA LYS A 323 -7.42 -6.01 -12.07
C LYS A 323 -6.32 -5.44 -12.96
N TYR A 324 -6.25 -5.90 -14.22
CA TYR A 324 -5.37 -5.30 -15.22
C TYR A 324 -5.62 -3.79 -15.37
N ALA A 325 -6.88 -3.41 -15.60
CA ALA A 325 -7.26 -2.03 -15.83
C ALA A 325 -7.00 -1.12 -14.61
N LEU A 326 -7.27 -1.62 -13.40
CA LEU A 326 -7.03 -0.89 -12.16
C LEU A 326 -5.54 -0.76 -11.85
N ALA A 327 -4.75 -1.81 -12.05
CA ALA A 327 -3.30 -1.76 -11.91
C ALA A 327 -2.68 -0.77 -12.90
N GLU A 328 -3.15 -0.76 -14.15
CA GLU A 328 -2.61 0.16 -15.16
C GLU A 328 -3.00 1.62 -14.88
N ALA A 329 -4.19 1.84 -14.32
CA ALA A 329 -4.65 3.18 -13.93
C ALA A 329 -3.75 3.84 -12.88
N THR A 330 -3.05 3.06 -12.04
CA THR A 330 -2.14 3.64 -11.04
C THR A 330 -0.94 4.31 -11.69
N TYR A 331 -0.46 3.80 -12.82
CA TYR A 331 0.68 4.36 -13.56
C TYR A 331 0.29 5.46 -14.57
N ARG A 332 -0.92 5.41 -15.15
CA ARG A 332 -1.36 6.38 -16.17
C ARG A 332 -1.43 7.81 -15.65
N ASP A 333 -1.81 7.99 -14.40
CA ASP A 333 -1.87 9.31 -13.76
C ASP A 333 -0.58 9.58 -12.97
N GLY A 334 0.57 9.75 -13.62
CA GLY A 334 1.85 9.85 -12.89
C GLY A 334 2.18 11.22 -12.28
N ALA A 335 1.29 12.21 -12.36
CA ALA A 335 1.58 13.61 -11.99
C ALA A 335 1.83 13.84 -10.48
N ASP A 336 1.32 12.94 -9.64
CA ASP A 336 1.49 12.89 -8.19
C ASP A 336 2.50 11.81 -7.74
N ILE A 337 3.17 11.12 -8.66
CA ILE A 337 4.05 9.98 -8.34
C ILE A 337 5.53 10.37 -8.41
N ILE A 338 6.24 10.13 -7.30
CA ILE A 338 7.70 9.99 -7.27
C ILE A 338 8.01 8.49 -7.37
N ALA A 339 8.32 8.01 -8.58
CA ALA A 339 8.54 6.59 -8.84
C ALA A 339 9.97 6.19 -8.48
N VAL A 340 10.14 5.09 -7.76
CA VAL A 340 11.41 4.40 -7.55
C VAL A 340 11.25 3.01 -8.16
N ILE A 341 11.87 2.81 -9.32
CA ILE A 341 11.60 1.66 -10.19
C ILE A 341 12.76 0.67 -10.06
N ASN A 342 12.45 -0.58 -9.71
CA ASN A 342 13.42 -1.63 -9.47
C ASN A 342 14.02 -2.16 -10.78
N SER A 343 15.34 -2.12 -10.92
CA SER A 343 16.17 -2.48 -12.07
C SER A 343 16.17 -1.49 -13.23
N GLU A 344 17.29 -1.48 -13.95
CA GLU A 344 17.50 -0.68 -15.15
C GLU A 344 16.53 -1.08 -16.28
N GLU A 345 16.30 -2.38 -16.50
CA GLU A 345 15.42 -2.88 -17.55
C GLU A 345 13.96 -2.46 -17.32
N LEU A 346 13.45 -2.62 -16.09
CA LEU A 346 12.10 -2.18 -15.74
C LEU A 346 11.98 -0.66 -15.81
N TYR A 347 12.99 0.10 -15.36
CA TYR A 347 12.98 1.56 -15.47
C TYR A 347 12.79 2.01 -16.92
N ALA A 348 13.59 1.45 -17.84
CA ALA A 348 13.50 1.77 -19.26
C ALA A 348 12.12 1.41 -19.84
N ALA A 349 11.58 0.24 -19.49
CA ALA A 349 10.26 -0.19 -19.96
C ALA A 349 9.12 0.69 -19.41
N MET A 350 9.13 0.99 -18.12
CA MET A 350 8.07 1.75 -17.45
C MET A 350 8.06 3.22 -17.89
N THR A 351 9.23 3.85 -18.02
CA THR A 351 9.34 5.26 -18.44
C THR A 351 9.11 5.46 -19.94
N ALA A 352 9.25 4.41 -20.76
CA ALA A 352 8.79 4.43 -22.14
C ALA A 352 7.26 4.37 -22.26
N LYS A 353 6.58 3.74 -21.29
CA LYS A 353 5.12 3.54 -21.29
C LYS A 353 4.36 4.65 -20.55
N TYR A 354 4.92 5.19 -19.47
CA TYR A 354 4.23 6.12 -18.57
C TYR A 354 5.11 7.33 -18.21
N ALA A 355 4.45 8.45 -17.94
CA ALA A 355 5.10 9.68 -17.47
C ALA A 355 4.84 9.88 -15.98
N PHE A 356 5.91 9.94 -15.18
CA PHE A 356 5.86 10.21 -13.75
C PHE A 356 6.35 11.64 -13.45
N ARG A 357 5.91 12.23 -12.32
CA ARG A 357 6.41 13.53 -11.84
C ARG A 357 7.93 13.51 -11.68
N ARG A 358 8.44 12.44 -11.08
CA ARG A 358 9.87 12.09 -10.99
C ARG A 358 9.98 10.57 -11.07
N ALA A 359 11.05 10.07 -11.69
CA ALA A 359 11.32 8.64 -11.75
C ALA A 359 12.80 8.38 -11.51
N PHE A 360 13.09 7.52 -10.54
CA PHE A 360 14.42 7.08 -10.15
C PHE A 360 14.62 5.60 -10.43
N CYS A 361 15.78 5.25 -10.96
CA CYS A 361 16.20 3.88 -11.19
C CYS A 361 16.88 3.32 -9.93
N LEU A 362 16.36 2.24 -9.39
CA LEU A 362 17.02 1.44 -8.35
C LEU A 362 17.79 0.31 -9.05
N PRO A 363 19.11 0.45 -9.31
CA PRO A 363 19.87 -0.55 -10.05
C PRO A 363 19.94 -1.88 -9.28
N TYR A 364 20.15 -2.96 -10.02
CA TYR A 364 20.42 -4.26 -9.41
C TYR A 364 21.70 -4.20 -8.55
N GLU A 365 21.61 -4.73 -7.34
CA GLU A 365 22.75 -4.98 -6.47
C GLU A 365 22.63 -6.38 -5.87
N LEU A 366 23.74 -7.13 -5.89
CA LEU A 366 23.83 -8.41 -5.20
C LEU A 366 23.61 -8.17 -3.70
N ASN A 367 22.78 -9.01 -3.08
CA ASN A 367 22.57 -8.96 -1.65
C ASN A 367 23.93 -9.09 -0.92
N ALA A 368 24.25 -8.14 -0.03
CA ALA A 368 25.55 -8.07 0.63
C ALA A 368 25.86 -9.30 1.50
N GLU A 369 24.85 -9.91 2.11
CA GLU A 369 24.99 -11.15 2.88
C GLU A 369 25.30 -12.33 1.96
N ILE A 370 24.59 -12.46 0.83
CA ILE A 370 24.92 -13.48 -0.19
C ILE A 370 26.35 -13.26 -0.68
N ALA A 371 26.72 -12.02 -1.04
CA ALA A 371 28.05 -11.69 -1.53
C ALA A 371 29.17 -12.08 -0.53
N GLY A 372 28.92 -11.89 0.77
CA GLY A 372 29.87 -12.27 1.83
C GLY A 372 29.92 -13.77 2.15
N LEU A 373 28.87 -14.52 1.80
CA LEU A 373 28.75 -15.96 2.08
C LEU A 373 29.13 -16.85 0.88
N LEU A 374 29.19 -16.28 -0.32
CA LEU A 374 29.70 -16.97 -1.51
C LEU A 374 31.15 -17.42 -1.28
N ALA A 375 31.44 -18.69 -1.59
CA ALA A 375 32.74 -19.30 -1.33
C ALA A 375 33.24 -20.13 -2.52
N PRO A 376 34.56 -20.24 -2.72
CA PRO A 376 35.14 -21.11 -3.73
C PRO A 376 34.89 -22.59 -3.35
N ARG A 377 33.89 -23.21 -3.97
CA ARG A 377 33.54 -24.62 -3.77
C ARG A 377 33.71 -25.40 -5.09
N ALA A 378 33.98 -26.69 -4.95
CA ALA A 378 34.01 -27.60 -6.09
C ALA A 378 32.59 -27.73 -6.67
N ARG A 379 32.50 -27.68 -8.00
CA ARG A 379 31.23 -27.78 -8.71
C ARG A 379 30.64 -29.18 -8.62
N GLU A 380 29.35 -29.24 -8.32
CA GLU A 380 28.57 -30.46 -8.17
C GLU A 380 27.59 -30.59 -9.33
N ARG A 381 27.14 -31.82 -9.60
CA ARG A 381 26.12 -32.11 -10.62
C ARG A 381 24.74 -31.69 -10.12
N THR A 382 24.54 -30.40 -9.93
CA THR A 382 23.30 -29.84 -9.41
C THR A 382 22.77 -28.77 -10.37
N ILE A 383 21.50 -28.91 -10.73
CA ILE A 383 20.69 -27.89 -11.39
C ILE A 383 19.89 -27.17 -10.31
N LEU A 384 20.15 -25.87 -10.11
CA LEU A 384 19.31 -25.03 -9.27
C LEU A 384 18.15 -24.47 -10.09
N VAL A 385 16.94 -24.72 -9.63
CA VAL A 385 15.72 -24.21 -10.24
C VAL A 385 15.10 -23.18 -9.31
N TYR A 386 14.90 -21.96 -9.80
CA TYR A 386 14.05 -21.00 -9.11
C TYR A 386 12.59 -21.29 -9.45
N GLY A 387 11.96 -22.16 -8.64
CA GLY A 387 10.64 -22.72 -8.91
C GLY A 387 9.60 -22.22 -7.92
N ARG A 388 8.77 -21.27 -8.36
CA ARG A 388 7.69 -20.68 -7.55
C ARG A 388 6.34 -20.93 -8.20
N GLN A 389 5.62 -21.96 -7.74
CA GLN A 389 4.36 -22.37 -8.35
C GLN A 389 3.29 -21.28 -8.27
N THR A 390 3.22 -20.52 -7.18
CA THR A 390 2.22 -19.45 -7.04
C THR A 390 2.58 -18.16 -7.78
N VAL A 391 3.78 -18.08 -8.37
CA VAL A 391 4.26 -16.91 -9.10
C VAL A 391 4.38 -17.24 -10.59
N HIS A 392 3.26 -17.10 -11.30
CA HIS A 392 3.13 -17.50 -12.72
C HIS A 392 4.21 -16.92 -13.65
N ARG A 393 4.70 -15.70 -13.38
CA ARG A 393 5.80 -15.11 -14.16
C ARG A 393 7.13 -15.86 -14.06
N ASN A 394 7.29 -16.79 -13.10
CA ASN A 394 8.46 -17.67 -13.01
C ASN A 394 8.37 -18.94 -13.87
N GLY A 395 7.27 -19.15 -14.59
CA GLY A 395 7.18 -20.20 -15.61
C GLY A 395 7.38 -21.62 -15.08
N PHE A 396 6.90 -21.91 -13.87
CA PHE A 396 7.11 -23.18 -13.19
C PHE A 396 6.74 -24.40 -14.05
N GLU A 397 5.56 -24.35 -14.68
CA GLU A 397 5.02 -25.44 -15.49
C GLU A 397 5.91 -25.69 -16.73
N LEU A 398 6.44 -24.61 -17.32
CA LEU A 398 7.33 -24.68 -18.46
C LEU A 398 8.68 -25.32 -18.09
N ILE A 399 9.22 -24.97 -16.92
CA ILE A 399 10.45 -25.58 -16.39
C ILE A 399 10.25 -27.08 -16.17
N CYS A 400 9.15 -27.49 -15.54
CA CYS A 400 8.85 -28.90 -15.29
C CYS A 400 8.70 -29.70 -16.60
N ALA A 401 7.99 -29.14 -17.58
CA ALA A 401 7.80 -29.75 -18.90
C ALA A 401 9.13 -29.91 -19.66
N ALA A 402 10.05 -28.96 -19.50
CA ALA A 402 11.38 -29.02 -20.11
C ALA A 402 12.30 -30.05 -19.42
N LEU A 403 12.31 -30.10 -18.09
CA LEU A 403 13.07 -31.09 -17.33
C LEU A 403 12.63 -32.52 -17.65
N THR A 404 11.32 -32.76 -17.73
CA THR A 404 10.77 -34.06 -18.13
C THR A 404 11.23 -34.46 -19.54
N ARG A 405 11.14 -33.53 -20.51
CA ARG A 405 11.60 -33.79 -21.88
C ARG A 405 13.11 -34.05 -21.94
N TRP A 406 13.91 -33.30 -21.18
CA TRP A 406 15.36 -33.52 -21.11
C TRP A 406 15.70 -34.90 -20.53
N GLN A 407 15.07 -35.29 -19.42
CA GLN A 407 15.26 -36.62 -18.81
C GLN A 407 14.88 -37.77 -19.75
N GLN A 408 13.87 -37.59 -20.60
CA GLN A 408 13.50 -38.58 -21.61
C GLN A 408 14.50 -38.68 -22.77
N ARG A 409 15.17 -37.57 -23.13
CA ARG A 409 16.13 -37.50 -24.23
C ARG A 409 17.52 -38.00 -23.84
N ASP A 410 17.96 -37.69 -22.62
CA ASP A 410 19.28 -38.07 -22.09
C ASP A 410 19.17 -38.69 -20.68
N PRO A 411 18.51 -39.86 -20.55
CA PRO A 411 18.21 -40.45 -19.24
C PRO A 411 19.46 -40.84 -18.46
N ILE A 412 20.55 -41.25 -19.14
CA ILE A 412 21.78 -41.71 -18.49
C ILE A 412 22.53 -40.53 -17.85
N ARG A 413 22.63 -39.39 -18.53
CA ARG A 413 23.25 -38.22 -17.94
C ARG A 413 22.32 -37.62 -16.88
N ALA A 414 21.03 -37.50 -17.18
CA ALA A 414 20.09 -36.87 -16.28
C ALA A 414 19.97 -37.61 -14.93
N SER A 415 20.11 -38.95 -14.90
CA SER A 415 20.09 -39.71 -13.65
C SER A 415 21.28 -39.44 -12.71
N ARG A 416 22.30 -38.70 -13.16
CA ARG A 416 23.50 -38.36 -12.37
C ARG A 416 23.44 -36.95 -11.77
N TRP A 417 22.42 -36.17 -12.12
CA TRP A 417 22.31 -34.76 -11.76
C TRP A 417 21.20 -34.54 -10.73
N GLU A 418 21.44 -33.83 -9.65
CA GLU A 418 20.39 -33.42 -8.72
C GLU A 418 19.65 -32.18 -9.25
N ILE A 419 18.33 -32.11 -9.06
CA ILE A 419 17.52 -30.93 -9.44
C ILE A 419 16.94 -30.34 -8.15
N ALA A 420 17.46 -29.20 -7.70
CA ALA A 420 17.01 -28.54 -6.47
C ALA A 420 16.10 -27.36 -6.79
N PHE A 421 14.84 -27.44 -6.37
CA PHE A 421 13.85 -26.38 -6.47
C PHE A 421 13.90 -25.48 -5.23
N LEU A 422 14.18 -24.20 -5.47
CA LEU A 422 14.32 -23.16 -4.46
C LEU A 422 13.29 -22.04 -4.68
N GLY A 423 12.92 -21.37 -3.59
CA GLY A 423 12.09 -20.15 -3.58
C GLY A 423 10.73 -20.36 -2.92
N GLU A 424 10.06 -21.48 -3.16
CA GLU A 424 8.73 -21.78 -2.63
C GLU A 424 8.57 -23.29 -2.40
N SER A 425 7.96 -23.67 -1.28
CA SER A 425 7.61 -25.06 -1.00
C SER A 425 6.29 -25.42 -1.67
N PHE A 426 6.22 -26.61 -2.25
CA PHE A 426 5.04 -27.14 -2.91
C PHE A 426 5.06 -28.68 -2.85
N VAL A 427 3.97 -29.33 -3.23
CA VAL A 427 3.83 -30.79 -3.17
C VAL A 427 4.54 -31.48 -4.35
N ASP A 428 5.18 -32.63 -4.09
CA ASP A 428 6.02 -33.36 -5.06
C ASP A 428 5.29 -33.73 -6.36
N GLU A 429 3.97 -33.93 -6.30
CA GLU A 429 3.15 -34.30 -7.46
C GLU A 429 3.17 -33.23 -8.56
N LEU A 430 3.46 -31.96 -8.22
CA LEU A 430 3.52 -30.87 -9.18
C LEU A 430 4.74 -30.92 -10.10
N VAL A 431 5.80 -31.63 -9.71
CA VAL A 431 6.99 -31.82 -10.55
C VAL A 431 7.03 -33.21 -11.18
N TYR A 432 6.11 -34.12 -10.86
CA TYR A 432 6.03 -35.43 -11.51
C TYR A 432 5.81 -35.26 -13.04
N PRO A 433 6.52 -36.01 -13.91
CA PRO A 433 7.39 -37.16 -13.65
C PRO A 433 8.89 -36.83 -13.55
N VAL A 434 9.28 -35.58 -13.27
CA VAL A 434 10.70 -35.20 -13.10
C VAL A 434 11.32 -36.05 -11.98
N GLN A 435 12.30 -36.87 -12.35
CA GLN A 435 13.06 -37.68 -11.40
C GLN A 435 14.06 -36.81 -10.63
N ASN A 436 14.63 -37.32 -9.54
CA ASN A 436 15.77 -36.72 -8.83
C ASN A 436 15.61 -35.21 -8.47
N ALA A 437 14.36 -34.78 -8.33
CA ALA A 437 13.98 -33.46 -7.84
C ALA A 437 13.99 -33.42 -6.31
N ARG A 438 14.47 -32.31 -5.74
CA ARG A 438 14.35 -31.97 -4.32
C ARG A 438 13.67 -30.61 -4.20
N ILE A 439 12.64 -30.53 -3.36
CA ILE A 439 11.87 -29.31 -3.14
C ILE A 439 12.28 -28.75 -1.79
N GLU A 440 13.20 -27.79 -1.82
CA GLU A 440 13.78 -27.20 -0.60
C GLU A 440 13.02 -25.94 -0.17
N GLY A 441 12.29 -25.30 -1.10
CA GLY A 441 11.49 -24.12 -0.83
C GLY A 441 12.31 -22.89 -0.45
N LYS A 442 11.83 -22.10 0.52
CA LYS A 442 12.56 -20.93 1.03
C LYS A 442 13.61 -21.40 2.03
N VAL A 443 14.88 -21.23 1.69
CA VAL A 443 16.04 -21.53 2.54
C VAL A 443 16.65 -20.27 3.14
N ALA A 444 17.48 -20.41 4.17
CA ALA A 444 18.25 -19.30 4.73
C ALA A 444 19.28 -18.77 3.71
N LEU A 445 19.70 -17.52 3.84
CA LEU A 445 20.65 -16.91 2.90
C LEU A 445 22.01 -17.64 2.88
N ALA A 446 22.46 -18.18 4.02
CA ALA A 446 23.67 -19.00 4.08
C ALA A 446 23.56 -20.31 3.29
N ASP A 447 22.43 -21.01 3.41
CA ASP A 447 22.19 -22.23 2.63
C ASP A 447 22.05 -21.91 1.15
N TYR A 448 21.38 -20.81 0.81
CA TYR A 448 21.27 -20.35 -0.57
C TYR A 448 22.65 -20.04 -1.18
N ALA A 449 23.51 -19.33 -0.46
CA ALA A 449 24.87 -19.01 -0.89
C ALA A 449 25.75 -20.27 -1.05
N ASP A 450 25.61 -21.27 -0.16
CA ASP A 450 26.31 -22.56 -0.31
C ASP A 450 25.83 -23.33 -1.54
N ARG A 451 24.52 -23.36 -1.81
CA ARG A 451 23.94 -23.95 -3.04
C ARG A 451 24.47 -23.26 -4.28
N LEU A 452 24.46 -21.92 -4.32
CA LEU A 452 25.02 -21.12 -5.41
C LEU A 452 26.52 -21.41 -5.62
N SER A 453 27.27 -21.64 -4.54
CA SER A 453 28.70 -21.91 -4.61
C SER A 453 29.03 -23.29 -5.20
N ARG A 454 28.13 -24.27 -5.07
CA ARG A 454 28.36 -25.68 -5.47
C ARG A 454 27.70 -26.04 -6.78
N ALA A 455 26.51 -25.53 -7.07
CA ALA A 455 25.78 -25.94 -8.27
C ALA A 455 26.47 -25.50 -9.56
N SER A 456 26.14 -26.17 -10.66
CA SER A 456 26.79 -25.93 -11.96
C SER A 456 25.86 -25.28 -12.99
N VAL A 457 24.56 -25.57 -12.91
CA VAL A 457 23.55 -25.06 -13.84
C VAL A 457 22.44 -24.39 -13.05
N GLY A 458 21.96 -23.25 -13.54
CA GLY A 458 20.80 -22.54 -13.00
C GLY A 458 19.68 -22.46 -14.03
N VAL A 459 18.42 -22.59 -13.60
CA VAL A 459 17.22 -22.34 -14.41
C VAL A 459 16.35 -21.34 -13.66
N SER A 460 16.17 -20.16 -14.23
CA SER A 460 15.34 -19.11 -13.64
C SER A 460 14.67 -18.27 -14.72
N LEU A 461 13.35 -18.41 -14.84
CA LEU A 461 12.55 -17.66 -15.80
C LEU A 461 11.87 -16.46 -15.12
N MET A 462 11.65 -15.43 -15.92
CA MET A 462 10.94 -14.21 -15.54
C MET A 462 10.22 -13.63 -16.76
N PHE A 463 8.91 -13.81 -16.85
CA PHE A 463 8.05 -13.24 -17.89
C PHE A 463 7.64 -11.81 -17.53
N SER A 464 8.63 -10.92 -17.53
CA SER A 464 8.50 -9.50 -17.19
C SER A 464 9.74 -8.74 -17.67
N PRO A 465 9.66 -7.41 -17.89
CA PRO A 465 10.84 -6.59 -18.17
C PRO A 465 11.86 -6.58 -17.01
N HIS A 466 11.44 -6.84 -15.76
CA HIS A 466 12.35 -6.97 -14.64
C HIS A 466 13.29 -8.18 -14.82
N PRO A 467 14.60 -8.08 -14.51
CA PRO A 467 15.57 -9.15 -14.72
C PRO A 467 15.38 -10.35 -13.79
N SER A 468 14.75 -10.11 -12.64
CA SER A 468 14.74 -10.96 -11.44
C SER A 468 16.16 -11.10 -10.84
N TYR A 469 16.22 -11.33 -9.53
CA TYR A 469 17.49 -11.44 -8.81
C TYR A 469 18.18 -12.81 -9.01
N PRO A 470 17.46 -13.95 -8.93
CA PRO A 470 18.10 -15.26 -9.01
C PRO A 470 18.95 -15.55 -10.26
N PRO A 471 18.58 -15.19 -11.51
CA PRO A 471 19.42 -15.48 -12.66
C PRO A 471 20.75 -14.69 -12.60
N LEU A 472 20.73 -13.47 -12.06
CA LEU A 472 21.92 -12.65 -11.88
C LEU A 472 22.80 -13.18 -10.75
N GLU A 473 22.20 -13.57 -9.61
CA GLU A 473 22.89 -14.18 -8.47
C GLU A 473 23.57 -15.50 -8.86
N MET A 474 22.87 -16.37 -9.61
CA MET A 474 23.41 -17.61 -10.16
C MET A 474 24.58 -17.35 -11.11
N ALA A 475 24.45 -16.37 -12.00
CA ALA A 475 25.50 -16.04 -12.96
C ALA A 475 26.76 -15.50 -12.25
N GLN A 476 26.59 -14.62 -11.25
CA GLN A 476 27.69 -14.10 -10.44
C GLN A 476 28.37 -15.18 -9.60
N ALA A 477 27.59 -16.14 -9.11
CA ALA A 477 28.12 -17.30 -8.43
C ALA A 477 28.92 -18.21 -9.35
N GLY A 478 28.84 -18.06 -10.68
CA GLY A 478 29.63 -18.77 -11.69
C GLY A 478 28.89 -19.92 -12.37
N LEU A 479 27.56 -19.97 -12.28
CA LEU A 479 26.74 -20.98 -12.97
C LEU A 479 26.55 -20.62 -14.45
N THR A 480 26.36 -21.65 -15.27
CA THR A 480 25.67 -21.47 -16.56
C THR A 480 24.18 -21.35 -16.28
N VAL A 481 23.58 -20.21 -16.64
CA VAL A 481 22.21 -19.87 -16.24
C VAL A 481 21.30 -19.84 -17.44
N ILE A 482 20.18 -20.54 -17.38
CA ILE A 482 19.16 -20.53 -18.41
C ILE A 482 18.02 -19.61 -17.94
N ALA A 483 17.75 -18.58 -18.74
CA ALA A 483 16.72 -17.57 -18.51
C ALA A 483 15.93 -17.31 -19.80
N ASN A 484 14.96 -16.39 -19.77
CA ASN A 484 14.25 -15.94 -20.96
C ASN A 484 14.47 -14.46 -21.25
N SER A 485 14.47 -14.12 -22.53
CA SER A 485 14.31 -12.74 -22.99
C SER A 485 12.87 -12.28 -22.76
N PHE A 486 12.67 -10.97 -22.71
CA PHE A 486 11.36 -10.33 -22.68
C PHE A 486 11.47 -8.96 -23.36
N PRO A 487 10.40 -8.36 -23.91
CA PRO A 487 10.48 -6.99 -24.44
C PRO A 487 11.12 -6.02 -23.43
N GLY A 488 12.21 -5.36 -23.83
CA GLY A 488 13.00 -4.45 -22.98
C GLY A 488 14.03 -5.13 -22.06
N LYS A 489 14.15 -6.47 -22.09
CA LYS A 489 15.09 -7.25 -21.27
C LYS A 489 15.84 -8.29 -22.10
N ASP A 490 17.16 -8.18 -22.09
CA ASP A 490 18.09 -9.21 -22.57
C ASP A 490 19.24 -9.39 -21.57
N LEU A 491 19.23 -10.51 -20.85
CA LEU A 491 20.23 -10.79 -19.81
C LEU A 491 21.59 -11.23 -20.37
N ARG A 492 21.71 -11.53 -21.68
CA ARG A 492 23.00 -11.79 -22.33
C ARG A 492 23.93 -10.58 -22.21
N ALA A 493 23.36 -9.37 -22.15
CA ALA A 493 24.09 -8.13 -21.93
C ALA A 493 24.66 -8.01 -20.50
N ARG A 494 24.12 -8.75 -19.51
CA ARG A 494 24.59 -8.74 -18.12
C ARG A 494 25.73 -9.73 -17.90
N CYS A 495 25.63 -10.94 -18.45
CA CYS A 495 26.66 -11.95 -18.30
C CYS A 495 26.66 -12.95 -19.48
N PRO A 496 27.82 -13.26 -20.10
CA PRO A 496 27.90 -14.27 -21.16
C PRO A 496 27.51 -15.70 -20.73
N SER A 497 27.54 -16.01 -19.43
CA SER A 497 27.10 -17.33 -18.93
C SER A 497 25.58 -17.49 -18.89
N ILE A 498 24.82 -16.41 -19.16
CA ILE A 498 23.36 -16.44 -19.22
C ILE A 498 22.92 -16.81 -20.65
N VAL A 499 22.28 -17.96 -20.77
CA VAL A 499 21.56 -18.41 -21.96
C VAL A 499 20.13 -17.88 -21.89
N ALA A 500 19.89 -16.70 -22.48
CA ALA A 500 18.56 -16.11 -22.58
C ALA A 500 17.81 -16.64 -23.81
N LEU A 501 16.66 -17.29 -23.58
CA LEU A 501 15.79 -17.82 -24.63
C LEU A 501 14.81 -16.77 -25.13
N ASP A 502 14.85 -16.48 -26.42
CA ASP A 502 13.90 -15.57 -27.07
C ASP A 502 12.51 -16.22 -27.26
N ASP A 503 12.46 -17.55 -27.41
CA ASP A 503 11.24 -18.35 -27.52
C ASP A 503 11.26 -19.49 -26.48
N PRO A 504 10.80 -19.24 -25.23
CA PRO A 504 10.83 -20.22 -24.16
C PRO A 504 9.68 -21.23 -24.32
N THR A 505 9.91 -22.26 -25.14
CA THR A 505 9.06 -23.46 -25.25
C THR A 505 9.66 -24.63 -24.48
N PRO A 506 8.88 -25.68 -24.12
CA PRO A 506 9.45 -26.87 -23.48
C PRO A 506 10.59 -27.50 -24.29
N GLU A 507 10.48 -27.49 -25.62
CA GLU A 507 11.49 -27.99 -26.55
C GLU A 507 12.78 -27.15 -26.53
N ASN A 508 12.66 -25.82 -26.55
CA ASN A 508 13.82 -24.94 -26.53
C ASN A 508 14.51 -24.94 -25.16
N LEU A 509 13.73 -24.92 -24.08
CA LEU A 509 14.24 -24.96 -22.73
C LEU A 509 14.90 -26.30 -22.40
N SER A 510 14.33 -27.43 -22.83
CA SER A 510 14.95 -28.75 -22.64
C SER A 510 16.28 -28.89 -23.39
N ARG A 511 16.39 -28.35 -24.61
CA ARG A 511 17.67 -28.30 -25.35
C ARG A 511 18.70 -27.42 -24.64
N ALA A 512 18.29 -26.28 -24.10
CA ALA A 512 19.18 -25.40 -23.34
C ALA A 512 19.70 -26.10 -22.07
N ILE A 513 18.83 -26.83 -21.35
CA ILE A 513 19.21 -27.64 -20.18
C ILE A 513 20.21 -28.72 -20.59
N GLU A 514 19.92 -29.47 -21.65
CA GLU A 514 20.80 -30.52 -22.18
C GLU A 514 22.21 -29.97 -22.51
N GLN A 515 22.26 -28.83 -23.19
CA GLN A 515 23.52 -28.17 -23.55
C GLN A 515 24.27 -27.62 -22.34
N ALA A 516 23.57 -26.97 -21.40
CA ALA A 516 24.18 -26.41 -20.19
C ALA A 516 24.78 -27.51 -19.31
N VAL A 517 24.05 -28.62 -19.13
CA VAL A 517 24.52 -29.79 -18.39
C VAL A 517 25.73 -30.44 -19.07
N ALA A 518 25.68 -30.63 -20.39
CA ALA A 518 26.81 -31.18 -21.14
C ALA A 518 28.05 -30.27 -21.07
N GLY A 519 27.86 -28.95 -21.15
CA GLY A 519 28.93 -27.97 -21.03
C GLY A 519 29.50 -27.83 -19.62
N ALA A 520 28.72 -28.18 -18.58
CA ALA A 520 29.15 -28.15 -17.19
C ALA A 520 29.94 -29.40 -16.76
N GLU A 521 29.72 -30.57 -17.38
CA GLU A 521 30.40 -31.82 -17.03
C GLU A 521 31.94 -31.72 -16.90
N PRO A 522 32.67 -31.06 -17.82
CA PRO A 522 34.13 -30.91 -17.70
C PRO A 522 34.60 -30.17 -16.45
N ASN A 523 33.73 -29.35 -15.84
CA ASN A 523 34.05 -28.53 -14.67
C ASN A 523 33.61 -29.17 -13.34
N ILE A 524 32.95 -30.34 -13.37
CA ILE A 524 32.52 -31.01 -12.14
C ILE A 524 33.73 -31.42 -11.30
N GLY A 525 33.72 -31.06 -10.03
CA GLY A 525 34.84 -31.23 -9.09
C GLY A 525 35.86 -30.10 -9.14
N ALA A 526 35.80 -29.20 -10.13
CA ALA A 526 36.65 -28.01 -10.20
C ALA A 526 36.02 -26.83 -9.44
N VAL A 527 36.86 -25.92 -8.95
CA VAL A 527 36.42 -24.63 -8.42
C VAL A 527 36.42 -23.63 -9.56
N THR A 528 35.28 -23.01 -9.85
CA THR A 528 35.18 -21.94 -10.85
C THR A 528 35.11 -20.58 -10.15
N PRO A 529 35.73 -19.52 -10.69
CA PRO A 529 35.68 -18.19 -10.09
C PRO A 529 34.29 -17.57 -10.16
N HIS A 530 34.04 -16.61 -9.26
CA HIS A 530 32.89 -15.70 -9.36
C HIS A 530 33.01 -14.81 -10.59
N VAL A 531 31.87 -14.44 -11.16
CA VAL A 531 31.79 -13.61 -12.36
C VAL A 531 31.21 -12.25 -12.00
N ALA A 532 31.86 -11.18 -12.45
CA ALA A 532 31.31 -9.84 -12.36
C ALA A 532 30.28 -9.63 -13.48
N LEU A 533 29.11 -9.08 -13.14
CA LEU A 533 28.15 -8.67 -14.18
C LEU A 533 28.68 -7.46 -14.94
N THR A 534 28.35 -7.40 -16.21
CA THR A 534 28.55 -6.21 -17.03
C THR A 534 27.59 -5.12 -16.55
N PRO A 535 28.08 -3.96 -16.09
CA PRO A 535 27.22 -2.87 -15.68
C PRO A 535 26.47 -2.32 -16.89
N LEU A 536 25.17 -2.06 -16.75
CA LEU A 536 24.42 -1.32 -17.76
C LEU A 536 24.55 0.18 -17.52
N ALA A 537 24.49 0.95 -18.61
CA ALA A 537 24.31 2.38 -18.49
C ALA A 537 22.98 2.65 -17.77
N LEU A 538 23.02 3.51 -16.74
CA LEU A 538 21.82 3.88 -16.00
C LEU A 538 20.85 4.60 -16.96
N PRO A 539 19.62 4.08 -17.14
CA PRO A 539 18.65 4.66 -18.06
C PRO A 539 18.01 5.95 -17.54
N GLY A 540 18.28 6.33 -16.30
CA GLY A 540 17.78 7.54 -15.65
C GLY A 540 18.53 7.84 -14.34
N PRO A 541 18.09 8.84 -13.56
CA PRO A 541 18.72 9.19 -12.30
C PRO A 541 18.63 8.01 -11.32
N ARG A 542 19.71 7.74 -10.60
CA ARG A 542 19.77 6.68 -9.58
C ARG A 542 18.87 7.07 -8.40
N ALA A 543 18.23 6.08 -7.78
CA ALA A 543 17.49 6.24 -6.54
C ALA A 543 18.45 6.51 -5.36
N ASP A 544 18.95 7.73 -5.28
CA ASP A 544 19.81 8.20 -4.20
C ASP A 544 18.99 8.53 -2.95
N ALA A 545 19.48 8.11 -1.78
CA ALA A 545 18.76 8.27 -0.53
C ALA A 545 18.63 9.75 -0.13
N ASP A 546 19.67 10.57 -0.34
CA ASP A 546 19.67 11.98 0.06
C ASP A 546 18.73 12.79 -0.83
N GLU A 547 18.71 12.51 -2.14
CA GLU A 547 17.77 13.15 -3.07
C GLU A 547 16.31 12.79 -2.74
N ILE A 548 16.03 11.51 -2.48
CA ILE A 548 14.67 11.08 -2.10
C ILE A 548 14.26 11.70 -0.76
N VAL A 549 15.16 11.74 0.22
CA VAL A 549 14.89 12.36 1.54
C VAL A 549 14.66 13.85 1.41
N ALA A 550 15.37 14.55 0.51
CA ALA A 550 15.11 15.97 0.23
C ALA A 550 13.69 16.18 -0.30
N LEU A 551 13.23 15.35 -1.25
CA LEU A 551 11.87 15.40 -1.79
C LEU A 551 10.82 15.10 -0.70
N LEU A 552 11.09 14.13 0.18
CA LEU A 552 10.24 13.84 1.33
C LEU A 552 10.15 15.04 2.29
N ARG A 553 11.26 15.72 2.57
CA ARG A 553 11.25 16.92 3.42
C ARG A 553 10.49 18.08 2.78
N GLU A 554 10.61 18.26 1.47
CA GLU A 554 9.85 19.25 0.71
C GLU A 554 8.35 18.95 0.76
N ALA A 555 7.95 17.69 0.53
CA ALA A 555 6.55 17.28 0.60
C ALA A 555 5.96 17.45 2.01
N ALA A 556 6.76 17.31 3.08
CA ALA A 556 6.29 17.51 4.44
C ALA A 556 6.06 18.97 4.81
N GLN A 557 6.59 19.94 4.06
CA GLN A 557 6.39 21.39 4.31
C GLN A 557 5.01 21.81 3.84
#